data_AF-A0A0G4B724-F1
#
_entry.id   AF-A0A0G4B724-F1
#
_cell.length_a   1.000
_cell.length_b   1.000
_cell.length_c   1.000
_cell.angle_alpha   90.00
_cell.angle_beta   90.00
_cell.angle_gamma   90.00
#
_symmetry.space_group_name_H-M   'P 1'
#
loop_
_entity.id
_entity.type
_entity.pdbx_description
1 polymer ?
#
loop_
_entity_poly.entity_id
_entity_poly.type
_entity_poly.pdbx_seq_one_letter_code
_entity_poly.pdbx_strand_id
1 'polypeptide(L)'
;MPGWKNPKRRFTVDEDRMVEVVIRIAELWQLYKCSPYYQKPPEERFSSPNIKYGSREHALQLFCMGQLSRSGKKATEVISKVADIMQNRRHLLNPHTSLKRFIEDMTPIVPFGETHPEYIKNWKNNLIRLHTDYDGDPRKIFYNLKPGDPMEQRLELMERLCDFDGIAHKIAQLIIIWFQAVSWRTHKADWETASKIPAVPVDVHALRKAFELGVITSSDTEYKDAIALLLSTDYCQVCLDHNISWVDFSQGGWWLSADICAKAPKHNLQKRAFYCAQNCGMRPYCKGRIKYDEDRRRRGHIGFDLLVPHWEGEIVFTSDLFSG
;
A
#
# COMPACT_ATOMS: atom_id res chain seq x y z
N MET A 1 -16.31 2.55 -18.72
CA MET A 1 -15.81 1.17 -18.59
C MET A 1 -16.99 0.22 -18.38
N PRO A 2 -16.89 -1.06 -18.79
CA PRO A 2 -17.83 -2.08 -18.32
C PRO A 2 -17.73 -2.12 -16.80
N GLY A 3 -18.87 -2.06 -16.11
CA GLY A 3 -18.94 -2.01 -14.65
C GLY A 3 -18.03 -3.05 -14.01
N TRP A 4 -17.53 -2.73 -12.82
CA TRP A 4 -16.83 -3.64 -11.93
C TRP A 4 -17.68 -4.91 -11.76
N LYS A 5 -17.53 -5.86 -12.68
CA LYS A 5 -18.19 -7.15 -12.61
C LYS A 5 -17.63 -7.76 -11.36
N ASN A 6 -18.47 -7.91 -10.33
CA ASN A 6 -18.11 -8.49 -9.04
C ASN A 6 -17.20 -9.70 -9.30
N PRO A 7 -15.87 -9.58 -9.07
CA PRO A 7 -14.95 -10.62 -9.46
C PRO A 7 -15.40 -11.87 -8.72
N LYS A 8 -15.61 -12.97 -9.43
CA LYS A 8 -16.08 -14.21 -8.81
C LYS A 8 -15.07 -14.59 -7.73
N ARG A 9 -15.50 -14.59 -6.46
CA ARG A 9 -14.66 -14.99 -5.34
C ARG A 9 -14.23 -16.43 -5.57
N ARG A 10 -12.92 -16.67 -5.62
CA ARG A 10 -12.37 -18.02 -5.77
C ARG A 10 -11.26 -18.33 -4.76
N PHE A 11 -11.38 -17.71 -3.60
CA PHE A 11 -10.59 -17.98 -2.41
C PHE A 11 -11.52 -17.96 -1.21
N THR A 12 -11.13 -18.66 -0.16
CA THR A 12 -11.88 -18.75 1.09
C THR A 12 -11.16 -17.92 2.14
N VAL A 13 -11.95 -17.10 2.84
CA VAL A 13 -11.50 -16.30 3.97
C VAL A 13 -12.01 -16.95 5.24
N ASP A 14 -11.14 -17.04 6.24
CA ASP A 14 -11.51 -17.31 7.63
C ASP A 14 -11.84 -15.96 8.28
N GLU A 15 -13.13 -15.65 8.39
CA GLU A 15 -13.63 -14.33 8.81
C GLU A 15 -13.25 -14.02 10.26
N ASP A 16 -13.44 -14.97 11.18
CA ASP A 16 -13.03 -14.84 12.58
C ASP A 16 -11.52 -14.56 12.67
N ARG A 17 -10.72 -15.30 11.90
CA ARG A 17 -9.28 -15.07 11.85
C ARG A 17 -8.91 -13.72 11.23
N MET A 18 -9.66 -13.25 10.23
CA MET A 18 -9.45 -11.93 9.66
C MET A 18 -9.63 -10.85 10.73
N VAL A 19 -10.72 -10.92 11.49
CA VAL A 19 -11.02 -9.98 12.58
C VAL A 19 -9.86 -9.95 13.59
N GLU A 20 -9.45 -11.12 14.09
CA GLU A 20 -8.32 -11.24 15.03
C GLU A 20 -7.04 -10.59 14.49
N VAL A 21 -6.70 -10.87 13.23
CA VAL A 21 -5.47 -10.38 12.59
C VAL A 21 -5.51 -8.88 12.37
N VAL A 22 -6.64 -8.34 11.91
CA VAL A 22 -6.82 -6.90 11.66
C VAL A 22 -6.68 -6.12 12.97
N ILE A 23 -7.39 -6.54 14.02
CA ILE A 23 -7.30 -5.95 15.36
C ILE A 23 -5.84 -5.95 15.83
N ARG A 24 -5.20 -7.14 15.79
CA ARG A 24 -3.87 -7.29 16.37
C ARG A 24 -2.82 -6.47 15.63
N ILE A 25 -2.88 -6.40 14.30
CA ILE A 25 -1.95 -5.58 13.51
C ILE A 25 -2.11 -4.10 13.85
N ALA A 26 -3.35 -3.60 13.95
CA ALA A 26 -3.62 -2.22 14.30
C ALA A 26 -3.11 -1.89 15.72
N GLU A 27 -3.35 -2.75 16.71
CA GLU A 27 -2.84 -2.60 18.08
C GLU A 27 -1.31 -2.54 18.13
N LEU A 28 -0.64 -3.47 17.47
CA LEU A 28 0.82 -3.52 17.43
C LEU A 28 1.41 -2.26 16.80
N TRP A 29 0.74 -1.71 15.80
CA TRP A 29 1.12 -0.44 15.20
C TRP A 29 0.96 0.73 16.16
N GLN A 30 -0.15 0.83 16.91
CA GLN A 30 -0.31 1.86 17.94
C GLN A 30 0.81 1.82 18.97
N LEU A 31 1.14 0.62 19.47
CA LEU A 31 2.23 0.43 20.42
C LEU A 31 3.57 0.85 19.81
N TYR A 32 3.82 0.52 18.54
CA TYR A 32 5.03 0.91 17.83
C TYR A 32 5.13 2.43 17.61
N LYS A 33 4.01 3.12 17.32
CA LYS A 33 3.98 4.60 17.19
C LYS A 33 4.43 5.32 18.45
N CYS A 34 4.20 4.73 19.61
CA CYS A 34 4.63 5.25 20.91
C CYS A 34 6.08 4.87 21.29
N SER A 35 6.76 4.05 20.47
CA SER A 35 8.12 3.58 20.73
C SER A 35 9.17 4.64 20.41
N PRO A 36 10.30 4.70 21.16
CA PRO A 36 11.45 5.54 20.77
C PRO A 36 12.07 5.13 19.43
N TYR A 37 11.80 3.91 18.96
CA TYR A 37 12.26 3.39 17.68
C TYR A 37 11.24 3.60 16.54
N TYR A 38 10.21 4.41 16.78
CA TYR A 38 9.18 4.68 15.79
C TYR A 38 9.78 5.33 14.55
N GLN A 39 9.61 4.64 13.42
CA GLN A 39 9.89 5.20 12.11
C GLN A 39 8.60 5.84 11.59
N LYS A 40 8.69 7.14 11.32
CA LYS A 40 7.61 7.89 10.68
C LYS A 40 7.12 7.15 9.42
N PRO A 41 5.82 7.19 9.15
CA PRO A 41 5.24 6.50 8.00
C PRO A 41 5.67 7.20 6.70
N PRO A 42 5.57 6.55 5.54
CA PRO A 42 6.13 7.06 4.28
C PRO A 42 5.69 8.49 3.93
N GLU A 43 4.44 8.84 4.19
CA GLU A 43 3.88 10.18 3.92
C GLU A 43 4.52 11.29 4.77
N GLU A 44 5.09 10.99 5.93
CA GLU A 44 5.78 11.98 6.76
C GLU A 44 7.30 11.88 6.62
N ARG A 45 7.83 10.66 6.67
CA ARG A 45 9.27 10.36 6.64
C ARG A 45 9.99 10.95 5.44
N PHE A 46 9.31 10.99 4.30
CA PHE A 46 9.91 11.37 3.03
C PHE A 46 9.38 12.71 2.49
N SER A 47 8.66 13.47 3.32
CA SER A 47 8.36 14.87 3.01
C SER A 47 9.68 15.62 2.78
N SER A 48 9.78 16.34 1.66
CA SER A 48 10.97 17.14 1.40
C SER A 48 11.08 18.24 2.46
N PRO A 49 12.26 18.54 3.03
CA PRO A 49 12.41 19.54 4.09
C PRO A 49 11.91 20.94 3.70
N ASN A 50 11.86 21.25 2.40
CA ASN A 50 11.38 22.52 1.86
C ASN A 50 9.86 22.54 1.58
N ILE A 51 9.16 21.44 1.82
CA ILE A 51 7.71 21.33 1.65
C ILE A 51 7.06 21.35 3.03
N LYS A 52 6.14 22.29 3.23
CA LYS A 52 5.32 22.32 4.44
C LYS A 52 4.38 21.12 4.46
N TYR A 53 4.45 20.31 5.51
CA TYR A 53 3.52 19.20 5.72
C TYR A 53 2.05 19.68 5.68
N GLY A 54 1.22 18.96 4.93
CA GLY A 54 -0.19 19.31 4.71
C GLY A 54 -0.44 20.46 3.73
N SER A 55 0.59 20.95 3.01
CA SER A 55 0.41 21.95 1.95
C SER A 55 -0.08 21.33 0.63
N ARG A 56 -0.42 22.18 -0.35
CA ARG A 56 -0.75 21.73 -1.71
C ARG A 56 0.42 20.99 -2.37
N GLU A 57 1.64 21.44 -2.16
CA GLU A 57 2.86 20.80 -2.62
C GLU A 57 3.05 19.41 -2.02
N HIS A 58 2.71 19.26 -0.74
CA HIS A 58 2.73 17.96 -0.08
C HIS A 58 1.74 16.99 -0.73
N ALA A 59 0.52 17.45 -1.02
CA ALA A 59 -0.47 16.65 -1.74
C ALA A 59 0.02 16.25 -3.15
N LEU A 60 0.65 17.17 -3.90
CA LEU A 60 1.27 16.86 -5.18
C LEU A 60 2.38 15.82 -5.04
N GLN A 61 3.23 15.94 -4.03
CA GLN A 61 4.29 14.96 -3.75
C GLN A 61 3.71 13.55 -3.55
N LEU A 62 2.69 13.40 -2.69
CA LEU A 62 2.06 12.11 -2.40
C LEU A 62 1.37 11.51 -3.63
N PHE A 63 0.65 12.32 -4.40
CA PHE A 63 0.02 11.89 -5.64
C PHE A 63 1.04 11.37 -6.66
N CYS A 64 2.13 12.11 -6.85
CA CYS A 64 3.23 11.74 -7.73
C CYS A 64 3.98 10.47 -7.24
N MET A 65 4.18 10.31 -5.94
CA MET A 65 4.70 9.06 -5.35
C MET A 65 3.81 7.87 -5.70
N GLY A 66 2.49 8.04 -5.67
CA GLY A 66 1.52 7.01 -6.03
C GLY A 66 1.69 6.55 -7.47
N GLN A 67 1.81 7.50 -8.40
CA GLN A 67 2.02 7.22 -9.82
C GLN A 67 3.34 6.49 -10.09
N LEU A 68 4.45 6.90 -9.45
CA LEU A 68 5.74 6.24 -9.64
C LEU A 68 5.81 4.85 -8.99
N SER A 69 4.93 4.54 -8.03
CA SER A 69 4.90 3.23 -7.36
C SER A 69 4.51 2.07 -8.29
N ARG A 70 4.16 2.36 -9.55
CA ARG A 70 3.96 1.37 -10.62
C ARG A 70 5.26 0.75 -11.15
N SER A 71 6.41 1.38 -10.91
CA SER A 71 7.61 1.11 -11.68
C SER A 71 8.41 -0.13 -11.26
N GLY A 72 7.86 -1.08 -10.50
CA GLY A 72 8.58 -2.28 -10.03
C GLY A 72 9.85 -2.03 -9.19
N LYS A 73 10.13 -0.76 -8.84
CA LYS A 73 11.24 -0.33 -7.99
C LYS A 73 10.85 -0.47 -6.53
N LYS A 74 11.85 -0.51 -5.65
CA LYS A 74 11.58 -0.51 -4.21
C LYS A 74 10.87 0.79 -3.84
N ALA A 75 9.93 0.74 -2.90
CA ALA A 75 9.22 1.93 -2.43
C ALA A 75 10.18 3.05 -2.02
N THR A 76 11.28 2.72 -1.33
CA THR A 76 12.31 3.69 -0.95
C THR A 76 12.97 4.37 -2.14
N GLU A 77 13.22 3.66 -3.24
CA GLU A 77 13.82 4.22 -4.46
C GLU A 77 12.84 5.17 -5.16
N VAL A 78 11.57 4.75 -5.28
CA VAL A 78 10.49 5.58 -5.84
C VAL A 78 10.36 6.88 -5.06
N ILE A 79 10.34 6.76 -3.73
CA ILE A 79 10.08 7.88 -2.84
C ILE A 79 11.27 8.87 -2.84
N SER A 80 12.50 8.37 -2.74
CA SER A 80 13.70 9.23 -2.81
C SER A 80 13.77 9.98 -4.14
N LYS A 81 13.38 9.35 -5.26
CA LYS A 81 13.29 10.02 -6.55
C LYS A 81 12.27 11.16 -6.55
N VAL A 82 11.06 10.96 -6.01
CA VAL A 82 10.08 12.06 -5.96
C VAL A 82 10.58 13.21 -5.08
N ALA A 83 11.21 12.91 -3.95
CA ALA A 83 11.80 13.94 -3.10
C ALA A 83 12.86 14.77 -3.87
N ASP A 84 13.72 14.12 -4.66
CA ASP A 84 14.69 14.79 -5.53
C ASP A 84 14.03 15.69 -6.58
N ILE A 85 12.98 15.21 -7.27
CA ILE A 85 12.24 16.02 -8.24
C ILE A 85 11.65 17.26 -7.55
N MET A 86 11.04 17.08 -6.37
CA MET A 86 10.44 18.19 -5.64
C MET A 86 11.47 19.24 -5.20
N GLN A 87 12.71 18.83 -4.93
CA GLN A 87 13.79 19.74 -4.54
C GLN A 87 14.40 20.45 -5.75
N ASN A 88 14.73 19.70 -6.79
CA ASN A 88 15.61 20.17 -7.86
C ASN A 88 14.86 20.51 -9.16
N ARG A 89 13.66 19.96 -9.36
CA ARG A 89 12.91 20.03 -10.62
C ARG A 89 11.40 20.18 -10.40
N ARG A 90 11.00 20.94 -9.37
CA ARG A 90 9.59 21.11 -8.96
C ARG A 90 8.65 21.51 -10.10
N HIS A 91 9.14 22.27 -11.07
CA HIS A 91 8.38 22.69 -12.24
C HIS A 91 7.83 21.52 -13.07
N LEU A 92 8.49 20.35 -13.03
CA LEU A 92 8.05 19.11 -13.70
C LEU A 92 6.84 18.45 -13.03
N LEU A 93 6.53 18.85 -11.80
CA LEU A 93 5.41 18.34 -11.01
C LEU A 93 4.24 19.32 -10.95
N ASN A 94 4.39 20.51 -11.54
CA ASN A 94 3.36 21.53 -11.53
C ASN A 94 2.36 21.30 -12.69
N PRO A 95 1.08 21.02 -12.40
CA PRO A 95 0.05 20.81 -13.42
C PRO A 95 -0.19 22.02 -14.34
N HIS A 96 0.20 23.22 -13.88
CA HIS A 96 0.00 24.47 -14.60
C HIS A 96 1.16 24.83 -15.55
N THR A 97 2.28 24.08 -15.51
CA THR A 97 3.44 24.39 -16.35
C THR A 97 3.32 23.72 -17.71
N SER A 98 3.31 24.51 -18.79
CA SER A 98 3.51 24.00 -20.14
C SER A 98 5.00 23.72 -20.37
N LEU A 99 5.34 22.46 -20.65
CA LEU A 99 6.73 22.03 -20.83
C LEU A 99 6.96 21.57 -22.26
N LYS A 100 7.66 22.42 -23.04
CA LYS A 100 8.02 22.14 -24.43
C LYS A 100 8.88 20.88 -24.58
N ARG A 101 9.68 20.54 -23.56
CA ARG A 101 10.59 19.37 -23.51
C ARG A 101 10.23 18.38 -22.39
N PHE A 102 8.92 18.25 -22.09
CA PHE A 102 8.44 17.45 -20.97
C PHE A 102 8.98 16.01 -20.98
N ILE A 103 9.01 15.38 -22.16
CA ILE A 103 9.41 13.97 -22.27
C ILE A 103 10.91 13.84 -22.00
N GLU A 104 11.72 14.70 -22.60
CA GLU A 104 13.18 14.71 -22.41
C GLU A 104 13.56 14.97 -20.94
N ASP A 105 12.90 15.93 -20.29
CA ASP A 105 13.19 16.30 -18.90
C ASP A 105 12.76 15.21 -17.89
N MET A 106 11.68 14.48 -18.20
CA MET A 106 11.11 13.42 -17.35
C MET A 106 11.71 12.04 -17.58
N THR A 107 12.30 11.78 -18.75
CA THR A 107 12.94 10.51 -19.10
C THR A 107 13.97 10.03 -18.06
N PRO A 108 14.93 10.86 -17.59
CA PRO A 108 15.90 10.42 -16.58
C PRO A 108 15.29 10.21 -15.19
N ILE A 109 14.07 10.70 -14.96
CA ILE A 109 13.42 10.75 -13.66
C ILE A 109 12.52 9.53 -13.47
N VAL A 110 11.58 9.35 -14.40
CA VAL A 110 10.58 8.28 -14.37
C VAL A 110 11.34 6.95 -14.45
N PRO A 111 11.22 6.05 -13.47
CA PRO A 111 11.93 4.79 -13.54
C PRO A 111 11.47 4.01 -14.77
N PHE A 112 12.45 3.55 -15.54
CA PHE A 112 12.27 2.94 -16.85
C PHE A 112 11.72 3.88 -17.94
N GLY A 113 11.74 5.20 -17.76
CA GLY A 113 11.23 6.15 -18.76
C GLY A 113 11.89 6.05 -20.14
N GLU A 114 13.16 5.68 -20.19
CA GLU A 114 13.90 5.44 -21.45
C GLU A 114 13.35 4.23 -22.23
N THR A 115 13.02 3.14 -21.52
CA THR A 115 12.55 1.89 -22.13
C THR A 115 11.02 1.79 -22.22
N HIS A 116 10.32 2.59 -21.41
CA HIS A 116 8.86 2.64 -21.28
C HIS A 116 8.36 4.09 -21.36
N PRO A 117 8.46 4.74 -22.54
CA PRO A 117 8.06 6.14 -22.73
C PRO A 117 6.57 6.38 -22.46
N GLU A 118 5.73 5.35 -22.50
CA GLU A 118 4.33 5.39 -22.08
C GLU A 118 4.17 5.81 -20.61
N TYR A 119 5.14 5.53 -19.73
CA TYR A 119 5.07 5.97 -18.33
C TYR A 119 5.17 7.49 -18.21
N ILE A 120 6.00 8.10 -19.06
CA ILE A 120 6.17 9.56 -19.12
C ILE A 120 4.93 10.20 -19.74
N LYS A 121 4.35 9.58 -20.78
CA LYS A 121 3.09 10.04 -21.41
C LYS A 121 1.93 10.02 -20.41
N ASN A 122 1.75 8.91 -19.68
CA ASN A 122 0.72 8.79 -18.64
C ASN A 122 0.89 9.89 -17.58
N TRP A 123 2.12 10.15 -17.14
CA TRP A 123 2.39 11.22 -16.20
C TRP A 123 1.93 12.59 -16.71
N LYS A 124 2.31 12.92 -17.95
CA LYS A 124 1.90 14.17 -18.60
C LYS A 124 0.38 14.29 -18.65
N ASN A 125 -0.30 13.24 -19.10
CA ASN A 125 -1.76 13.20 -19.19
C ASN A 125 -2.41 13.38 -17.81
N ASN A 126 -1.86 12.74 -16.78
CA ASN A 126 -2.36 12.87 -15.42
C ASN A 126 -2.19 14.27 -14.85
N LEU A 127 -1.08 14.96 -15.16
CA LEU A 127 -0.91 16.37 -14.80
C LEU A 127 -1.92 17.27 -15.52
N ILE A 128 -2.16 17.03 -16.82
CA ILE A 128 -3.18 17.76 -17.58
C ILE A 128 -4.56 17.52 -16.97
N ARG A 129 -4.92 16.27 -16.68
CA ARG A 129 -6.19 15.93 -16.04
C ARG A 129 -6.32 16.59 -14.67
N LEU A 130 -5.26 16.56 -13.88
CA LEU A 130 -5.25 17.20 -12.57
C LEU A 130 -5.46 18.71 -12.70
N HIS A 131 -4.87 19.36 -13.71
CA HIS A 131 -5.11 20.77 -14.01
C HIS A 131 -6.56 21.04 -14.40
N THR A 132 -7.09 20.31 -15.39
CA THR A 132 -8.42 20.53 -15.96
C THR A 132 -9.55 20.21 -14.98
N ASP A 133 -9.49 19.04 -14.34
CA ASP A 133 -10.60 18.50 -13.56
C ASP A 133 -10.51 18.93 -12.08
N TYR A 134 -9.30 19.24 -11.60
CA TYR A 134 -9.01 19.45 -10.18
C TYR A 134 -8.15 20.69 -9.91
N ASP A 135 -8.03 21.62 -10.87
CA ASP A 135 -7.30 22.91 -10.73
C ASP A 135 -5.83 22.75 -10.28
N GLY A 136 -5.25 21.60 -10.61
CA GLY A 136 -3.89 21.22 -10.24
C GLY A 136 -3.70 20.94 -8.75
N ASP A 137 -4.76 20.61 -8.01
CA ASP A 137 -4.72 20.29 -6.58
C ASP A 137 -5.29 18.89 -6.31
N PRO A 138 -4.44 17.88 -6.05
CA PRO A 138 -4.88 16.49 -5.80
C PRO A 138 -5.89 16.34 -4.67
N ARG A 139 -5.91 17.30 -3.73
CA ARG A 139 -6.86 17.30 -2.62
C ARG A 139 -8.30 17.37 -3.11
N LYS A 140 -8.55 18.07 -4.23
CA LYS A 140 -9.90 18.22 -4.80
C LYS A 140 -10.49 16.90 -5.33
N ILE A 141 -9.69 15.85 -5.52
CA ILE A 141 -10.17 14.50 -5.85
C ILE A 141 -11.10 13.97 -4.74
N PHE A 142 -10.82 14.35 -3.49
CA PHE A 142 -11.52 13.92 -2.28
C PHE A 142 -12.70 14.84 -1.90
N TYR A 143 -12.91 15.95 -2.63
CA TYR A 143 -13.94 16.93 -2.29
C TYR A 143 -15.29 16.56 -2.91
N ASN A 144 -16.37 17.14 -2.36
CA ASN A 144 -17.74 16.95 -2.87
C ASN A 144 -18.15 15.47 -2.94
N LEU A 145 -17.67 14.65 -2.01
CA LEU A 145 -18.15 13.27 -1.85
C LEU A 145 -19.53 13.33 -1.22
N LYS A 146 -20.51 12.66 -1.84
CA LYS A 146 -21.88 12.66 -1.33
C LYS A 146 -21.90 11.90 0.00
N PRO A 147 -22.49 12.46 1.08
CA PRO A 147 -22.70 11.70 2.32
C PRO A 147 -23.48 10.41 2.01
N GLY A 148 -23.07 9.28 2.60
CA GLY A 148 -23.69 8.00 2.32
C GLY A 148 -22.95 6.84 2.95
N ASP A 149 -23.16 5.64 2.42
CA ASP A 149 -22.46 4.43 2.82
C ASP A 149 -20.93 4.58 2.57
N PRO A 150 -20.07 4.37 3.59
CA PRO A 150 -18.63 4.54 3.43
C PRO A 150 -18.00 3.62 2.37
N MET A 151 -18.55 2.44 2.13
CA MET A 151 -18.09 1.51 1.10
C MET A 151 -18.49 1.97 -0.31
N GLU A 152 -19.67 2.56 -0.47
CA GLU A 152 -20.06 3.22 -1.73
C GLU A 152 -19.15 4.43 -2.01
N GLN A 153 -18.90 5.27 -1.01
CA GLN A 153 -17.98 6.41 -1.13
C GLN A 153 -16.55 5.97 -1.46
N ARG A 154 -16.10 4.84 -0.90
CA ARG A 154 -14.82 4.22 -1.23
C ARG A 154 -14.74 3.87 -2.71
N LEU A 155 -15.77 3.23 -3.25
CA LEU A 155 -15.81 2.87 -4.68
C LEU A 155 -15.79 4.13 -5.56
N GLU A 156 -16.58 5.15 -5.23
CA GLU A 156 -16.57 6.43 -5.96
C GLU A 156 -15.17 7.07 -5.97
N LEU A 157 -14.51 7.14 -4.81
CA LEU A 157 -13.17 7.72 -4.69
C LEU A 157 -12.12 6.89 -5.43
N MET A 158 -12.24 5.56 -5.38
CA MET A 158 -11.39 4.66 -6.15
C MET A 158 -11.60 4.87 -7.65
N GLU A 159 -12.83 5.05 -8.13
CA GLU A 159 -13.12 5.33 -9.54
C GLU A 159 -12.49 6.64 -10.00
N ARG A 160 -12.66 7.73 -9.24
CA ARG A 160 -12.02 9.03 -9.52
C ARG A 160 -10.50 8.92 -9.64
N LEU A 161 -9.86 8.07 -8.83
CA LEU A 161 -8.42 7.84 -8.87
C LEU A 161 -8.00 6.87 -9.99
N CYS A 162 -8.76 5.81 -10.25
CA CYS A 162 -8.47 4.84 -11.32
C CYS A 162 -8.64 5.43 -12.73
N ASP A 163 -9.35 6.56 -12.81
CA ASP A 163 -9.50 7.39 -14.00
C ASP A 163 -8.20 8.07 -14.46
N PHE A 164 -7.17 8.10 -13.60
CA PHE A 164 -5.83 8.54 -13.98
C PHE A 164 -5.02 7.39 -14.62
N ASP A 165 -4.30 7.70 -15.70
CA ASP A 165 -3.54 6.75 -16.48
C ASP A 165 -2.51 5.99 -15.62
N GLY A 166 -2.68 4.66 -15.53
CA GLY A 166 -1.78 3.79 -14.79
C GLY A 166 -2.05 3.69 -13.29
N ILE A 167 -3.08 4.34 -12.76
CA ILE A 167 -3.54 4.15 -11.39
C ILE A 167 -4.56 3.02 -11.38
N ALA A 168 -4.17 1.86 -10.85
CA ALA A 168 -5.09 0.75 -10.58
C ALA A 168 -5.57 0.77 -9.12
N HIS A 169 -6.58 -0.04 -8.80
CA HIS A 169 -7.24 -0.09 -7.48
C HIS A 169 -6.28 -0.11 -6.27
N LYS A 170 -5.16 -0.86 -6.35
CA LYS A 170 -4.14 -0.88 -5.29
C LYS A 170 -3.53 0.51 -5.07
N ILE A 171 -3.10 1.17 -6.16
CA ILE A 171 -2.43 2.47 -6.10
C ILE A 171 -3.43 3.55 -5.69
N ALA A 172 -4.68 3.48 -6.17
CA ALA A 172 -5.75 4.36 -5.71
C ALA A 172 -5.90 4.30 -4.18
N GLN A 173 -6.03 3.11 -3.60
CA GLN A 173 -6.14 2.95 -2.15
C GLN A 173 -4.90 3.36 -1.37
N LEU A 174 -3.72 3.18 -1.94
CA LEU A 174 -2.47 3.67 -1.35
C LEU A 174 -2.46 5.21 -1.27
N ILE A 175 -2.89 5.89 -2.34
CA ILE A 175 -3.05 7.34 -2.36
C ILE A 175 -4.10 7.76 -1.32
N ILE A 176 -5.24 7.08 -1.24
CA ILE A 176 -6.28 7.38 -0.24
C ILE A 176 -5.71 7.31 1.18
N ILE A 177 -5.03 6.21 1.54
CA ILE A 177 -4.42 6.05 2.87
C ILE A 177 -3.40 7.14 3.18
N TRP A 178 -2.51 7.47 2.24
CA TRP A 178 -1.51 8.52 2.46
C TRP A 178 -2.16 9.88 2.68
N PHE A 179 -3.23 10.19 1.95
CA PHE A 179 -3.95 11.44 2.17
C PHE A 179 -4.70 11.43 3.51
N GLN A 180 -5.31 10.32 3.91
CA GLN A 180 -6.02 10.22 5.20
C GLN A 180 -5.09 10.28 6.42
N ALA A 181 -3.84 9.84 6.28
CA ALA A 181 -2.84 9.95 7.33
C ALA A 181 -2.32 11.39 7.55
N VAL A 182 -2.64 12.32 6.65
CA VAL A 182 -2.18 13.72 6.72
C VAL A 182 -3.20 14.62 7.38
N SER A 183 -2.73 15.46 8.30
CA SER A 183 -3.55 16.50 8.92
C SER A 183 -3.72 17.73 8.01
N TRP A 184 -4.71 17.68 7.11
CA TRP A 184 -5.02 18.80 6.21
C TRP A 184 -5.75 19.94 6.94
N ARG A 185 -5.23 21.17 6.82
CA ARG A 185 -5.82 22.35 7.48
C ARG A 185 -6.89 23.07 6.66
N THR A 186 -6.85 22.94 5.34
CA THR A 186 -7.81 23.57 4.42
C THR A 186 -8.94 22.61 4.11
N HIS A 187 -10.18 23.10 3.99
CA HIS A 187 -11.37 22.26 3.68
C HIS A 187 -11.62 21.17 4.73
N LYS A 188 -11.62 21.55 6.02
CA LYS A 188 -11.73 20.61 7.14
C LYS A 188 -12.95 19.67 7.03
N ALA A 189 -14.11 20.19 6.62
CA ALA A 189 -15.33 19.39 6.47
C ALA A 189 -15.20 18.31 5.38
N ASP A 190 -14.61 18.63 4.22
CA ASP A 190 -14.33 17.65 3.17
C ASP A 190 -13.38 16.56 3.67
N TRP A 191 -12.36 16.94 4.45
CA TRP A 191 -11.40 15.99 5.02
C TRP A 191 -11.97 15.13 6.14
N GLU A 192 -12.85 15.67 6.97
CA GLU A 192 -13.58 14.89 7.98
C GLU A 192 -14.49 13.83 7.36
N THR A 193 -15.04 14.10 6.16
CA THR A 193 -15.76 13.10 5.37
C THR A 193 -14.79 12.09 4.77
N ALA A 194 -13.75 12.57 4.08
CA ALA A 194 -12.77 11.70 3.43
C ALA A 194 -12.05 10.78 4.41
N SER A 195 -11.79 11.22 5.65
CA SER A 195 -11.15 10.42 6.70
C SER A 195 -12.02 9.30 7.27
N LYS A 196 -13.30 9.24 6.90
CA LYS A 196 -14.25 8.18 7.32
C LYS A 196 -14.46 7.11 6.25
N ILE A 197 -13.83 7.26 5.08
CA ILE A 197 -13.93 6.31 3.98
C ILE A 197 -12.85 5.26 4.14
N PRO A 198 -13.17 3.97 4.28
CA PRO A 198 -12.15 2.96 4.48
C PRO A 198 -11.31 2.75 3.22
N ALA A 199 -10.01 2.52 3.40
CA ALA A 199 -9.12 2.12 2.32
C ALA A 199 -8.03 1.20 2.86
N VAL A 200 -7.79 0.09 2.20
CA VAL A 200 -6.71 -0.84 2.58
C VAL A 200 -6.02 -1.31 1.30
N PRO A 201 -4.87 -0.72 0.93
CA PRO A 201 -4.11 -1.20 -0.22
C PRO A 201 -3.59 -2.61 0.05
N VAL A 202 -4.05 -3.57 -0.76
CA VAL A 202 -3.54 -4.94 -0.72
C VAL A 202 -2.58 -5.14 -1.87
N ASP A 203 -1.30 -5.33 -1.54
CA ASP A 203 -0.27 -5.69 -2.50
C ASP A 203 0.21 -7.14 -2.32
N VAL A 204 1.25 -7.52 -3.05
CA VAL A 204 1.82 -8.87 -2.94
C VAL A 204 2.33 -9.19 -1.53
N HIS A 205 2.79 -8.20 -0.76
CA HIS A 205 3.23 -8.41 0.61
C HIS A 205 2.04 -8.59 1.56
N ALA A 206 0.99 -7.80 1.40
CA ALA A 206 -0.25 -7.93 2.18
C ALA A 206 -0.96 -9.26 1.89
N LEU A 207 -1.09 -9.66 0.62
CA LEU A 207 -1.65 -10.97 0.23
C LEU A 207 -0.92 -12.13 0.90
N ARG A 208 0.41 -12.07 0.85
CA ARG A 208 1.29 -13.05 1.47
C ARG A 208 1.10 -13.13 2.98
N LYS A 209 0.92 -11.98 3.67
CA LYS A 209 0.58 -11.98 5.10
C LYS A 209 -0.78 -12.61 5.36
N ALA A 210 -1.76 -12.38 4.49
CA ALA A 210 -3.08 -13.01 4.61
C ALA A 210 -2.97 -14.54 4.60
N PHE A 211 -2.14 -15.13 3.74
CA PHE A 211 -1.87 -16.57 3.75
C PHE A 211 -1.09 -17.02 5.00
N GLU A 212 0.02 -16.34 5.33
CA GLU A 212 0.86 -16.72 6.47
C GLU A 212 0.14 -16.66 7.81
N LEU A 213 -0.77 -15.71 7.99
CA LEU A 213 -1.57 -15.52 9.20
C LEU A 213 -2.85 -16.38 9.19
N GLY A 214 -3.11 -17.07 8.07
CA GLY A 214 -4.26 -17.97 7.91
C GLY A 214 -5.59 -17.28 7.70
N VAL A 215 -5.58 -16.01 7.26
CA VAL A 215 -6.77 -15.27 6.82
C VAL A 215 -7.33 -15.88 5.54
N ILE A 216 -6.47 -16.21 4.58
CA ILE A 216 -6.86 -16.98 3.39
C ILE A 216 -6.54 -18.46 3.64
N THR A 217 -7.55 -19.32 3.59
CA THR A 217 -7.43 -20.75 3.88
C THR A 217 -7.32 -21.61 2.62
N SER A 218 -7.86 -21.15 1.50
CA SER A 218 -7.73 -21.79 0.18
C SER A 218 -7.86 -20.77 -0.94
N SER A 219 -7.23 -21.02 -2.09
CA SER A 219 -7.41 -20.25 -3.33
C SER A 219 -7.30 -21.19 -4.53
N ASP A 220 -8.23 -21.09 -5.48
CA ASP A 220 -8.15 -21.80 -6.76
C ASP A 220 -7.50 -20.95 -7.89
N THR A 221 -7.15 -19.70 -7.56
CA THR A 221 -6.53 -18.74 -8.48
C THR A 221 -5.17 -18.27 -7.98
N GLU A 222 -4.28 -18.06 -8.94
CA GLU A 222 -2.98 -17.41 -8.73
C GLU A 222 -3.05 -15.88 -8.89
N TYR A 223 -4.22 -15.33 -9.24
CA TYR A 223 -4.40 -13.94 -9.67
C TYR A 223 -4.34 -12.95 -8.50
N LYS A 224 -3.30 -12.12 -8.53
CA LYS A 224 -2.97 -11.15 -7.49
C LYS A 224 -4.00 -10.02 -7.39
N ASP A 225 -4.51 -9.52 -8.51
CA ASP A 225 -5.30 -8.27 -8.53
C ASP A 225 -6.77 -8.46 -8.12
N ALA A 226 -7.41 -9.53 -8.60
CA ALA A 226 -8.81 -9.82 -8.23
C ALA A 226 -8.94 -10.23 -6.76
N ILE A 227 -7.98 -11.02 -6.25
CA ILE A 227 -7.92 -11.37 -4.83
C ILE A 227 -7.60 -10.12 -4.00
N ALA A 228 -6.67 -9.28 -4.44
CA ALA A 228 -6.30 -8.06 -3.71
C ALA A 228 -7.50 -7.13 -3.50
N LEU A 229 -8.30 -6.89 -4.54
CA LEU A 229 -9.47 -6.03 -4.42
C LEU A 229 -10.52 -6.61 -3.46
N LEU A 230 -10.86 -7.89 -3.60
CA LEU A 230 -11.84 -8.55 -2.73
C LEU A 230 -11.37 -8.60 -1.28
N LEU A 231 -10.13 -9.00 -1.04
CA LEU A 231 -9.55 -9.03 0.30
C LEU A 231 -9.47 -7.63 0.91
N SER A 232 -9.17 -6.62 0.09
CA SER A 232 -9.17 -5.22 0.51
C SER A 232 -10.56 -4.77 0.93
N THR A 233 -11.61 -5.15 0.21
CA THR A 233 -13.01 -4.91 0.59
C THR A 233 -13.33 -5.59 1.92
N ASP A 234 -12.96 -6.86 2.10
CA ASP A 234 -13.19 -7.58 3.36
C ASP A 234 -12.47 -6.90 4.55
N TYR A 235 -11.20 -6.51 4.38
CA TYR A 235 -10.48 -5.77 5.42
C TYR A 235 -11.11 -4.42 5.74
N CYS A 236 -11.58 -3.68 4.73
CA CYS A 236 -12.28 -2.41 4.95
C CYS A 236 -13.57 -2.63 5.76
N GLN A 237 -14.33 -3.67 5.43
CA GLN A 237 -15.57 -4.01 6.14
C GLN A 237 -15.29 -4.38 7.59
N VAL A 238 -14.31 -5.24 7.85
CA VAL A 238 -13.88 -5.58 9.23
C VAL A 238 -13.45 -4.34 10.01
N CYS A 239 -12.72 -3.41 9.37
CA CYS A 239 -12.34 -2.17 10.02
C CYS A 239 -13.55 -1.31 10.41
N LEU A 240 -14.56 -1.22 9.55
CA LEU A 240 -15.81 -0.51 9.84
C LEU A 240 -16.58 -1.18 10.98
N ASP A 241 -16.85 -2.48 10.85
CA ASP A 241 -17.72 -3.24 11.77
C ASP A 241 -17.17 -3.28 13.20
N HIS A 242 -15.84 -3.29 13.33
CA HIS A 242 -15.15 -3.36 14.60
C HIS A 242 -14.53 -2.03 15.06
N ASN A 243 -14.84 -0.91 14.38
CA ASN A 243 -14.31 0.42 14.69
C ASN A 243 -12.77 0.45 14.81
N ILE A 244 -12.09 -0.21 13.87
CA ILE A 244 -10.64 -0.28 13.77
C ILE A 244 -10.19 0.77 12.76
N SER A 245 -9.16 1.54 13.10
CA SER A 245 -8.53 2.47 12.17
C SER A 245 -7.86 1.70 11.02
N TRP A 246 -8.42 1.81 9.81
CA TRP A 246 -7.85 1.21 8.60
C TRP A 246 -6.51 1.84 8.21
N VAL A 247 -6.27 3.10 8.58
CA VAL A 247 -4.95 3.75 8.44
C VAL A 247 -3.92 3.02 9.28
N ASP A 248 -4.25 2.74 10.54
CA ASP A 248 -3.34 2.04 11.46
C ASP A 248 -3.15 0.57 11.07
N PHE A 249 -4.22 -0.11 10.64
CA PHE A 249 -4.11 -1.45 10.09
C PHE A 249 -3.21 -1.48 8.84
N SER A 250 -3.41 -0.57 7.90
CA SER A 250 -2.64 -0.51 6.65
C SER A 250 -1.15 -0.21 6.92
N GLN A 251 -0.86 0.81 7.74
CA GLN A 251 0.51 1.14 8.12
C GLN A 251 1.17 0.02 8.93
N GLY A 252 0.44 -0.58 9.87
CA GLY A 252 0.89 -1.73 10.65
C GLY A 252 1.22 -2.95 9.79
N GLY A 253 0.38 -3.25 8.80
CA GLY A 253 0.59 -4.35 7.85
C GLY A 253 1.84 -4.13 6.98
N TRP A 254 2.06 -2.88 6.55
CA TRP A 254 3.26 -2.49 5.82
C TRP A 254 4.51 -2.63 6.70
N TRP A 255 4.49 -2.06 7.91
CA TRP A 255 5.59 -2.15 8.88
C TRP A 255 5.94 -3.60 9.23
N LEU A 256 4.94 -4.42 9.55
CA LEU A 256 5.13 -5.85 9.82
C LEU A 256 5.80 -6.54 8.63
N SER A 257 5.37 -6.23 7.41
CA SER A 257 5.89 -6.87 6.21
C SER A 257 7.30 -6.43 5.85
N ALA A 258 7.56 -5.11 5.89
CA ALA A 258 8.77 -4.48 5.40
C ALA A 258 9.89 -4.43 6.46
N ASP A 259 9.55 -4.20 7.73
CA ASP A 259 10.54 -3.94 8.77
C ASP A 259 10.74 -5.10 9.74
N ILE A 260 9.73 -5.95 9.92
CA ILE A 260 9.83 -7.11 10.82
C ILE A 260 10.09 -8.38 10.01
N CYS A 261 9.16 -8.77 9.14
CA CYS A 261 9.21 -10.06 8.47
C CYS A 261 10.27 -10.13 7.35
N ALA A 262 10.59 -9.02 6.68
CA ALA A 262 11.62 -9.02 5.64
C ALA A 262 13.04 -9.24 6.18
N LYS A 263 13.28 -8.90 7.45
CA LYS A 263 14.59 -9.07 8.13
C LYS A 263 14.74 -10.45 8.76
N ALA A 264 13.68 -11.25 8.82
CA ALA A 264 13.74 -12.58 9.41
C ALA A 264 14.73 -13.48 8.64
N PRO A 265 15.58 -14.27 9.32
CA PRO A 265 16.50 -15.20 8.67
C PRO A 265 15.79 -16.12 7.68
N LYS A 266 16.29 -16.19 6.44
CA LYS A 266 15.60 -16.95 5.39
C LYS A 266 15.96 -18.43 5.36
N HIS A 267 17.22 -18.77 5.49
CA HIS A 267 17.68 -20.15 5.27
C HIS A 267 17.93 -20.96 6.54
N ASN A 268 17.58 -20.41 7.72
CA ASN A 268 17.80 -21.07 9.00
C ASN A 268 16.56 -20.96 9.89
N LEU A 269 15.87 -22.09 10.08
CA LEU A 269 14.60 -22.17 10.81
C LEU A 269 14.75 -21.85 12.29
N GLN A 270 15.81 -22.33 12.94
CA GLN A 270 16.05 -22.06 14.36
C GLN A 270 16.28 -20.55 14.60
N LYS A 271 17.16 -19.94 13.79
CA LYS A 271 17.40 -18.49 13.85
C LYS A 271 16.15 -17.70 13.51
N ARG A 272 15.32 -18.17 12.57
CA ARG A 272 14.05 -17.54 12.23
C ARG A 272 13.05 -17.63 13.39
N ALA A 273 12.88 -18.80 14.00
CA ALA A 273 11.99 -19.00 15.13
C ALA A 273 12.38 -18.10 16.30
N PHE A 274 13.68 -18.05 16.62
CA PHE A 274 14.24 -17.15 17.63
C PHE A 274 13.99 -15.67 17.29
N TYR A 275 14.31 -15.25 16.06
CA TYR A 275 14.04 -13.88 15.61
C TYR A 275 12.55 -13.50 15.73
N CYS A 276 11.66 -14.36 15.25
CA CYS A 276 10.21 -14.13 15.33
C CYS A 276 9.72 -14.10 16.78
N ALA A 277 10.28 -14.91 17.67
CA ALA A 277 9.95 -14.91 19.09
C ALA A 277 10.25 -13.56 19.76
N GLN A 278 11.37 -12.94 19.37
CA GLN A 278 11.82 -11.68 19.96
C GLN A 278 11.22 -10.43 19.29
N ASN A 279 10.94 -10.49 17.99
CA ASN A 279 10.68 -9.28 17.19
C ASN A 279 9.29 -9.23 16.56
N CYS A 280 8.54 -10.34 16.51
CA CYS A 280 7.28 -10.41 15.79
C CYS A 280 6.09 -10.60 16.73
N GLY A 281 5.38 -9.52 17.05
CA GLY A 281 4.14 -9.56 17.84
C GLY A 281 3.00 -10.37 17.21
N MET A 282 3.10 -10.66 15.91
CA MET A 282 2.17 -11.53 15.17
C MET A 282 2.56 -13.01 15.20
N ARG A 283 3.68 -13.40 15.85
CA ARG A 283 4.11 -14.80 15.92
C ARG A 283 3.01 -15.76 16.40
N PRO A 284 2.22 -15.47 17.46
CA PRO A 284 1.15 -16.36 17.90
C PRO A 284 0.06 -16.58 16.85
N TYR A 285 -0.04 -15.67 15.89
CA TYR A 285 -1.04 -15.68 14.82
C TYR A 285 -0.49 -16.25 13.50
N CYS A 286 0.81 -16.50 13.40
CA CYS A 286 1.44 -16.94 12.17
C CYS A 286 1.34 -18.47 12.03
N LYS A 287 0.59 -18.94 11.03
CA LYS A 287 0.50 -20.36 10.65
C LYS A 287 1.63 -20.78 9.71
N GLY A 288 2.42 -19.84 9.17
CA GLY A 288 3.55 -20.12 8.27
C GLY A 288 3.14 -20.72 6.91
N ARG A 289 1.85 -20.69 6.56
CA ARG A 289 1.27 -21.38 5.41
C ARG A 289 1.56 -20.67 4.09
N ILE A 290 2.64 -21.05 3.39
CA ILE A 290 2.80 -20.75 1.95
C ILE A 290 3.48 -21.94 1.24
N LYS A 291 2.83 -22.47 0.21
CA LYS A 291 3.34 -23.56 -0.64
C LYS A 291 4.44 -23.05 -1.59
N TYR A 292 5.51 -23.81 -1.71
CA TYR A 292 6.61 -23.56 -2.66
C TYR A 292 6.21 -23.97 -4.08
N ASP A 293 6.59 -23.17 -5.08
CA ASP A 293 6.35 -23.45 -6.50
C ASP A 293 7.68 -23.29 -7.28
N GLU A 294 8.35 -24.42 -7.53
CA GLU A 294 9.64 -24.48 -8.23
C GLU A 294 9.57 -24.01 -9.68
N ASP A 295 8.44 -24.24 -10.35
CA ASP A 295 8.27 -23.93 -11.76
C ASP A 295 8.11 -22.43 -12.01
N ARG A 296 7.71 -21.66 -11.00
CA ARG A 296 7.63 -20.19 -11.08
C ARG A 296 8.97 -19.50 -10.96
N ARG A 297 9.85 -19.99 -10.09
CA ARG A 297 11.23 -19.48 -9.95
C ARG A 297 11.99 -19.61 -11.26
N ARG A 298 11.79 -20.73 -11.98
CA ARG A 298 12.36 -20.98 -13.31
C ARG A 298 11.87 -20.02 -14.39
N ARG A 299 10.66 -19.45 -14.25
CA ARG A 299 10.04 -18.52 -15.20
C ARG A 299 10.41 -17.04 -14.98
N GLY A 300 11.31 -16.73 -14.05
CA GLY A 300 11.81 -15.36 -13.86
C GLY A 300 10.79 -14.38 -13.29
N HIS A 301 9.68 -14.85 -12.72
CA HIS A 301 8.73 -14.01 -12.00
C HIS A 301 9.36 -13.54 -10.69
N ILE A 302 10.04 -12.39 -10.73
CA ILE A 302 10.51 -11.70 -9.53
C ILE A 302 9.27 -11.22 -8.76
N GLY A 303 8.79 -12.01 -7.80
CA GLY A 303 7.67 -11.57 -6.95
C GLY A 303 6.78 -12.66 -6.40
N PHE A 304 7.34 -13.63 -5.67
CA PHE A 304 6.69 -14.33 -4.55
C PHE A 304 7.72 -15.15 -3.75
N ASP A 305 8.62 -15.79 -4.47
CA ASP A 305 9.51 -16.89 -4.09
C ASP A 305 10.89 -16.44 -3.54
N LEU A 306 11.36 -15.23 -3.88
CA LEU A 306 12.63 -14.68 -3.36
C LEU A 306 12.48 -13.96 -2.00
N LEU A 307 11.25 -13.76 -1.52
CA LEU A 307 10.95 -12.85 -0.40
C LEU A 307 10.31 -13.54 0.82
N VAL A 308 10.12 -14.87 0.80
CA VAL A 308 9.64 -15.63 1.96
C VAL A 308 10.34 -16.97 2.05
N PRO A 309 10.75 -17.38 3.26
CA PRO A 309 11.19 -18.74 3.50
C PRO A 309 10.01 -19.71 3.64
N HIS A 310 10.10 -20.78 2.86
CA HIS A 310 9.18 -21.90 2.71
C HIS A 310 9.11 -22.75 3.98
N TRP A 311 7.95 -23.32 4.30
CA TRP A 311 7.91 -24.56 5.06
C TRP A 311 6.62 -25.36 4.85
N GLU A 312 6.79 -26.66 4.61
CA GLU A 312 5.74 -27.69 4.72
C GLU A 312 5.91 -28.36 6.09
N GLY A 313 5.12 -27.89 7.06
CA GLY A 313 5.05 -28.46 8.41
C GLY A 313 4.43 -27.45 9.35
N GLU A 314 3.63 -27.93 10.31
CA GLU A 314 3.29 -27.08 11.45
C GLU A 314 4.59 -26.69 12.16
N ILE A 315 4.77 -25.40 12.45
CA ILE A 315 5.76 -25.02 13.45
C ILE A 315 5.16 -25.45 14.79
N VAL A 316 5.43 -26.70 15.17
CA VAL A 316 5.21 -27.15 16.53
C VAL A 316 6.25 -26.42 17.37
N PHE A 317 5.87 -25.30 17.95
CA PHE A 317 6.67 -24.63 18.97
C PHE A 317 6.59 -25.50 20.23
N THR A 318 7.42 -26.53 20.31
CA THR A 318 7.59 -27.25 21.58
C THR A 318 8.26 -26.30 22.57
N SER A 319 7.80 -26.35 23.83
CA SER A 319 8.36 -25.63 24.97
C SER A 319 9.86 -25.84 25.17
N ASP A 320 10.41 -26.89 24.55
CA ASP A 320 11.75 -27.41 24.81
C ASP A 320 12.86 -26.64 24.07
N LEU A 321 12.50 -25.65 23.24
CA LEU A 321 13.47 -24.75 22.58
C LEU A 321 13.92 -23.57 23.47
N PHE A 322 13.45 -23.49 24.72
CA PHE A 322 13.77 -22.41 25.67
C PHE A 322 14.40 -22.90 26.99
N SER A 323 14.78 -24.18 27.07
CA SER A 323 15.45 -24.77 28.25
C SER A 323 16.97 -24.93 28.08
N GLY A 324 17.59 -24.12 27.22
CA GLY A 324 19.04 -24.07 27.00
C GLY A 324 19.71 -22.88 27.66
#